data_AF-A0A1I3R509-F1
#
_entry.id   AF-A0A1I3R509-F1
#
_cell.length_a   1.000
_cell.length_b   1.000
_cell.length_c   1.000
_cell.angle_alpha   90.00
_cell.angle_beta   90.00
_cell.angle_gamma   90.00
#
_symmetry.space_group_name_H-M   'P 1'
#
loop_
_entity.id
_entity.type
_entity.pdbx_description
1 polymer ?
#
loop_
_entity_poly.entity_id
_entity_poly.type
_entity_poly.pdbx_seq_one_letter_code
_entity_poly.pdbx_strand_id
1 'polypeptide(L)'
;MAGLRAVENGYSLVRQDYVGWSAAFDSHGRVLSTQNTLVDQELWLVDVPVHGVTTPYRVMGDAVAWLCVAGAVVLIGFGVFRRRPPVAR
;
A
#
# COMPACT_ATOMS: atom_id res chain seq x y z
N MET A 1 -1.55 2.42 -8.39
CA MET A 1 -1.24 2.24 -6.94
C MET A 1 -1.81 3.34 -6.03
N ALA A 2 -2.30 4.47 -6.56
CA ALA A 2 -2.81 5.58 -5.75
C ALA A 2 -3.90 5.17 -4.74
N GLY A 3 -4.91 4.39 -5.15
CA GLY A 3 -5.96 3.91 -4.23
C GLY A 3 -5.43 3.12 -3.02
N LEU A 4 -4.34 2.38 -3.15
CA LEU A 4 -3.73 1.66 -2.02
C LEU A 4 -3.19 2.63 -0.97
N ARG A 5 -2.62 3.77 -1.38
CA ARG A 5 -2.17 4.81 -0.45
C ARG A 5 -3.33 5.42 0.34
N ALA A 6 -4.50 5.55 -0.29
CA ALA A 6 -5.71 6.01 0.36
C ALA A 6 -6.16 5.03 1.46
N VAL A 7 -6.12 3.72 1.17
CA VAL A 7 -6.39 2.65 2.15
C VAL A 7 -5.36 2.63 3.27
N GLU A 8 -4.08 2.59 2.92
CA GLU A 8 -2.96 2.50 3.86
C GLU A 8 -3.01 3.60 4.91
N ASN A 9 -3.37 4.80 4.50
CA ASN A 9 -3.34 5.97 5.35
C ASN A 9 -4.73 6.43 5.80
N GLY A 10 -5.81 5.81 5.32
CA GLY A 10 -7.18 6.12 5.72
C GLY A 10 -7.61 7.56 5.40
N TYR A 11 -7.25 8.09 4.23
CA TYR A 11 -7.69 9.42 3.77
C TYR A 11 -8.18 9.38 2.34
N SER A 12 -9.02 10.34 1.95
CA SER A 12 -9.43 10.53 0.55
C SER A 12 -8.25 11.07 -0.26
N LEU A 13 -7.99 10.48 -1.42
CA LEU A 13 -6.85 10.82 -2.28
C LEU A 13 -7.33 11.29 -3.64
N VAL A 14 -6.91 12.49 -4.05
CA VAL A 14 -7.09 12.97 -5.42
C VAL A 14 -5.74 12.90 -6.14
N ARG A 15 -5.67 12.07 -7.18
CA ARG A 15 -4.52 12.00 -8.08
C ARG A 15 -4.90 12.64 -9.41
N GLN A 16 -4.41 13.84 -9.65
CA GLN A 16 -4.48 14.49 -10.95
C GLN A 16 -3.31 14.06 -11.82
N ASP A 17 -3.57 13.83 -13.10
CA ASP A 17 -2.58 13.49 -14.11
C ASP A 17 -2.78 14.33 -15.37
N TYR A 18 -1.68 14.79 -15.98
CA TYR A 18 -1.72 15.61 -17.20
C TYR A 18 -1.75 14.74 -18.46
N VAL A 19 -1.11 13.57 -18.43
CA VAL A 19 -1.07 12.62 -19.57
C VAL A 19 -1.27 11.22 -19.01
N GLY A 20 -2.53 10.81 -18.89
CA GLY A 20 -2.88 9.50 -18.37
C GLY A 20 -4.25 9.50 -17.72
N TRP A 21 -4.30 9.02 -16.48
CA TRP A 21 -5.54 8.80 -15.74
C TRP A 21 -5.57 9.59 -14.45
N SER A 22 -6.45 10.57 -14.38
CA SER A 22 -6.82 11.23 -13.14
C SER A 22 -7.85 10.39 -12.39
N ALA A 23 -7.73 10.29 -11.07
CA ALA A 23 -8.65 9.48 -10.25
C ALA A 23 -8.72 10.00 -8.81
N ALA A 24 -9.93 9.98 -8.25
CA ALA A 24 -10.20 10.29 -6.85
C ALA A 24 -10.68 9.04 -6.12
N PHE A 25 -10.21 8.86 -4.89
CA PHE A 25 -10.47 7.70 -4.05
C PHE A 25 -10.96 8.12 -2.67
N ASP A 26 -11.86 7.34 -2.07
CA ASP A 26 -12.18 7.48 -0.65
C ASP A 26 -11.11 6.81 0.24
N SER A 27 -11.27 6.95 1.57
CA SER A 27 -10.36 6.34 2.57
C SER A 27 -10.31 4.80 2.54
N HIS A 28 -11.24 4.14 1.83
CA HIS A 28 -11.27 2.70 1.61
C HIS A 28 -10.74 2.31 0.22
N GLY A 29 -10.20 3.26 -0.55
CA GLY A 29 -9.66 3.05 -1.88
C GLY A 29 -10.73 2.85 -2.95
N ARG A 30 -12.01 3.12 -2.66
CA ARG A 30 -13.08 3.09 -3.67
C ARG A 30 -12.92 4.27 -4.61
N VAL A 31 -13.10 4.00 -5.90
CA VAL A 31 -13.04 5.04 -6.94
C VAL A 31 -14.29 5.90 -6.84
N LEU A 32 -14.11 7.21 -6.64
CA LEU A 32 -15.19 8.20 -6.61
C LEU A 32 -15.43 8.79 -8.00
N SER A 33 -14.36 9.13 -8.73
CA SER A 33 -14.42 9.66 -10.08
C SER A 33 -13.08 9.47 -10.78
N THR A 34 -13.10 9.44 -12.11
CA THR A 34 -11.90 9.31 -12.95
C THR A 34 -12.04 10.11 -14.22
N GLN A 35 -10.91 10.52 -14.80
CA GLN A 35 -10.86 11.15 -16.11
C GLN A 35 -9.65 10.63 -16.89
N ASN A 36 -9.86 10.33 -18.18
CA ASN A 36 -8.77 9.95 -19.07
C ASN A 36 -8.25 11.18 -19.81
N THR A 37 -7.22 11.83 -19.25
CA THR A 37 -6.63 13.08 -19.78
C THR A 37 -6.02 12.93 -21.18
N LEU A 38 -5.91 11.71 -21.72
CA LEU A 38 -5.47 11.48 -23.11
C LEU A 38 -6.56 11.82 -24.14
N VAL A 39 -7.83 11.76 -23.75
CA VAL A 39 -8.98 11.92 -24.64
C VAL A 39 -9.91 13.02 -24.13
N ASP A 40 -10.08 13.11 -22.81
CA ASP A 40 -10.91 14.10 -22.14
C ASP A 40 -10.09 15.36 -21.81
N GLN A 41 -10.58 16.53 -22.21
CA GLN A 41 -9.94 17.83 -21.95
C GLN A 41 -10.79 18.76 -21.07
N GLU A 42 -11.94 18.27 -20.61
CA GLU A 42 -12.90 19.06 -19.82
C GLU A 42 -12.46 19.18 -18.36
N LEU A 43 -13.06 20.12 -17.63
CA LEU A 43 -12.84 20.26 -16.20
C LEU A 43 -13.29 18.97 -15.47
N TRP A 44 -12.36 18.37 -14.73
CA TRP A 44 -12.67 17.26 -13.84
C TRP A 44 -13.05 17.77 -12.44
N LEU A 45 -14.30 17.50 -12.04
CA LEU A 45 -14.85 17.90 -10.74
C LEU A 45 -15.34 16.67 -9.97
N VAL A 46 -15.05 16.62 -8.67
CA VAL A 46 -15.45 15.52 -7.78
C VAL A 46 -15.57 16.00 -6.34
N ASP A 47 -16.63 15.55 -5.64
CA ASP A 47 -16.77 15.74 -4.21
C ASP A 47 -16.04 14.63 -3.45
N VAL A 48 -15.21 15.02 -2.48
CA VAL A 48 -14.39 14.09 -1.69
C VAL A 48 -14.68 14.24 -0.20
N PRO A 49 -14.86 13.12 0.54
CA PRO A 49 -14.99 13.17 1.99
C PRO A 49 -13.72 13.74 2.65
N VAL A 50 -13.90 14.69 3.57
CA VAL A 50 -12.80 15.32 4.31
C VAL A 50 -12.41 14.57 5.59
N HIS A 51 -13.29 13.69 6.08
CA HIS A 51 -13.04 12.90 7.27
C HIS A 51 -12.31 11.61 6.90
N GLY A 52 -11.12 11.41 7.46
CA GLY A 52 -10.35 10.18 7.36
C GLY A 52 -10.47 9.32 8.62
N VAL A 53 -9.90 8.11 8.54
CA VAL A 53 -9.78 7.17 9.66
C VAL A 53 -8.31 6.90 9.96
N THR A 54 -7.98 6.63 11.22
CA THR A 54 -6.64 6.18 11.60
C THR A 54 -6.55 4.68 11.37
N THR A 55 -5.67 4.28 10.46
CA THR A 55 -5.40 2.87 10.17
C THR A 55 -4.25 2.35 11.03
N PRO A 56 -4.21 1.04 11.32
CA PRO A 56 -3.06 0.44 11.99
C PRO A 56 -1.74 0.67 11.23
N TYR A 57 -1.80 0.63 9.90
CA TYR A 57 -0.63 0.86 9.05
C TYR A 57 -0.11 2.30 9.14
N ARG A 58 -0.97 3.31 9.28
CA ARG A 58 -0.54 4.69 9.54
C ARG A 58 0.27 4.82 10.83
N VAL A 59 -0.07 4.03 11.86
CA VAL A 59 0.58 4.10 13.18
C VAL A 59 1.85 3.24 13.22
N MET A 60 1.79 2.02 12.71
CA MET A 60 2.85 1.02 12.84
C MET A 60 3.79 0.98 11.63
N GLY A 61 3.37 1.53 10.48
CA GLY A 61 4.07 1.43 9.21
C GLY A 61 4.45 -0.01 8.87
N ASP A 62 5.68 -0.18 8.39
CA ASP A 62 6.23 -1.48 8.00
C ASP A 62 6.81 -2.27 9.19
N ALA A 63 6.65 -1.82 10.44
CA ALA A 63 7.27 -2.48 11.59
C ALA A 63 6.84 -3.95 11.72
N VAL A 64 5.55 -4.25 11.48
CA VAL A 64 5.04 -5.63 11.50
C VAL A 64 5.67 -6.47 10.39
N ALA A 65 5.81 -5.90 9.19
CA ALA A 65 6.45 -6.59 8.07
C ALA A 65 7.93 -6.91 8.37
N TRP A 66 8.66 -5.95 8.94
CA TRP A 66 10.04 -6.15 9.35
C TRP A 66 10.21 -7.17 10.47
N LEU A 67 9.29 -7.23 11.43
CA LEU A 67 9.27 -8.28 12.47
C LEU A 67 9.08 -9.67 11.86
N CYS A 68 8.18 -9.81 10.87
CA CYS A 68 8.00 -11.06 10.14
C CYS A 68 9.26 -11.47 9.37
N VAL A 69 9.89 -10.52 8.68
CA VAL A 69 11.15 -10.75 7.95
C VAL A 69 12.26 -11.19 8.92
N ALA A 70 12.44 -10.48 10.03
CA ALA A 70 13.42 -10.82 11.05
C ALA A 70 13.17 -12.23 11.64
N GLY A 71 11.91 -12.56 11.96
CA GLY A 71 11.52 -13.89 12.44
C GLY A 71 11.83 -14.99 11.42
N ALA A 72 11.51 -14.77 10.15
CA ALA A 72 11.83 -15.70 9.07
C ALA A 72 13.34 -15.93 8.95
N VAL A 73 14.14 -14.87 8.97
CA VAL A 73 15.61 -14.94 8.92
C VAL A 73 16.17 -15.74 10.10
N VAL A 74 15.66 -15.52 11.31
CA VAL A 74 16.09 -16.25 12.52
C VAL A 74 15.78 -17.75 12.39
N LEU A 75 14.56 -18.10 11.95
CA LEU A 75 14.15 -19.50 11.79
C LEU A 75 14.96 -20.21 10.70
N ILE A 76 15.20 -19.55 9.57
CA ILE A 76 16.03 -20.07 8.48
C ILE A 76 17.47 -20.28 8.97
N GLY A 77 18.05 -19.26 9.62
CA GLY A 77 19.39 -19.35 10.20
C GLY A 77 19.50 -20.54 11.15
N PHE A 78 18.58 -20.66 12.10
CA PHE A 78 18.56 -21.77 13.05
C PHE A 78 18.45 -23.15 12.38
N GLY A 79 17.61 -23.26 11.34
CA GLY A 79 17.46 -24.49 10.57
C GLY A 79 18.75 -24.89 9.84
N VAL A 80 19.47 -23.91 9.26
CA VAL A 80 20.75 -24.14 8.61
C VAL A 80 21.83 -24.54 9.62
N PHE A 81 21.94 -23.83 10.75
CA PHE A 81 22.94 -24.14 11.78
C PHE A 81 22.68 -25.46 12.52
N ARG A 82 21.42 -25.92 12.61
CA ARG A 82 21.08 -27.24 13.19
C ARG A 82 21.34 -28.41 12.27
N ARG A 83 21.50 -28.19 10.96
CA ARG A 83 22.01 -29.22 10.05
C ARG A 83 23.52 -29.38 10.28
N ARG A 84 23.89 -30.04 11.38
CA ARG A 84 25.25 -30.58 11.56
C ARG A 84 25.51 -31.62 10.46
N PRO A 85 26.74 -31.68 9.90
CA PRO A 85 27.04 -32.53 8.74
C PRO A 85 26.78 -34.01 9.05
N PRO A 86 26.41 -34.83 8.05
CA PRO A 86 26.36 -36.27 8.23
C PRO A 86 27.72 -36.75 8.72
N VAL A 87 27.73 -37.45 9.85
CA VAL A 87 28.91 -38.20 10.31
C VAL A 87 29.24 -39.18 9.18
N ALA A 88 30.31 -38.91 8.45
CA ALA A 88 30.86 -39.82 7.47
C ALA A 88 31.22 -41.13 8.18
N ARG A 89 30.64 -42.24 7.71
CA ARG A 89 31.05 -43.60 8.04
C ARG A 89 31.63 -44.23 6.79
#